data_AF-A0A2R4FI29-F1
#
_entry.id   AF-A0A2R4FI29-F1
#
_cell.length_a   1.000
_cell.length_b   1.000
_cell.length_c   1.000
_cell.angle_alpha   90.00
_cell.angle_beta   90.00
_cell.angle_gamma   90.00
#
_symmetry.space_group_name_H-M   'P 1'
#
loop_
_entity.id
_entity.type
_entity.pdbx_description
1 polymer ?
#
loop_
_entity_poly.entity_id
_entity_poly.type
_entity_poly.pdbx_seq_one_letter_code
_entity_poly.pdbx_strand_id
1 'polypeptide(L)'
;MVAGLVFAGIVMLIDRGTSKRASGEALTMFIAGLVTFALDSFFFGVIAGERTCPRVWTQTTVAAGMLGVGSLTLFTGLAWLIAGRSEFESPLRFIRVTAYGLSLVTVGQLTVTAHDYLRDVRPEGMYPWLDWLVRAWSVLVALVVVGHAFAPRLRYGAHRAVTHAAYLGIAYVFSCAVIFGLLTTVDRGYWADGVPPGVFIAAALLSVMLPGVVVVVQLMAFPSATVAVRPPVAPALPASREPASPGGKRLAVEAPADSESPPVVADPPATSSDPL
;
A
#
# COMPACT_ATOMS: atom_id res chain seq x y z
N MET A 1 20.50 0.15 2.72
CA MET A 1 20.07 -1.13 2.11
C MET A 1 20.26 -2.36 2.99
N VAL A 2 21.44 -2.58 3.60
CA VAL A 2 21.73 -3.82 4.36
C VAL A 2 20.71 -4.11 5.47
N ALA A 3 20.30 -3.09 6.24
CA ALA A 3 19.29 -3.25 7.29
C ALA A 3 17.92 -3.72 6.76
N GLY A 4 17.51 -3.26 5.58
CA GLY A 4 16.25 -3.66 4.95
C GLY A 4 16.27 -5.12 4.48
N LEU A 5 17.42 -5.60 4.02
CA LEU A 5 17.60 -6.98 3.56
C LEU A 5 17.62 -7.97 4.75
N VAL A 6 18.26 -7.58 5.85
CA VAL A 6 18.21 -8.35 7.11
C VAL A 6 16.78 -8.43 7.63
N PHE A 7 16.06 -7.30 7.60
CA PHE A 7 14.66 -7.27 8.00
C PHE A 7 13.77 -8.16 7.12
N ALA A 8 14.00 -8.15 5.80
CA ALA A 8 13.33 -9.04 4.84
C ALA A 8 13.49 -10.52 5.18
N GLY A 9 14.73 -10.93 5.50
CA GLY A 9 15.03 -12.30 5.89
C GLY A 9 14.28 -12.72 7.15
N ILE A 10 14.21 -11.84 8.16
CA ILE A 10 13.47 -12.11 9.40
C ILE A 10 11.97 -12.27 9.13
N VAL A 11 11.39 -11.38 8.32
CA VAL A 11 9.97 -11.45 7.94
C VAL A 11 9.66 -12.74 7.18
N MET A 12 10.53 -13.14 6.24
CA MET A 12 10.37 -14.39 5.48
C MET A 12 10.46 -15.64 6.36
N LEU A 13 11.31 -15.62 7.39
CA LEU A 13 11.40 -16.70 8.38
C LEU A 13 10.13 -16.81 9.23
N ILE A 14 9.50 -15.67 9.56
CA ILE A 14 8.26 -15.61 10.35
C ILE A 14 7.05 -16.12 9.54
N ASP A 15 7.10 -16.11 8.21
CA ASP A 15 5.95 -16.42 7.37
C ASP A 15 5.55 -17.91 7.33
N ARG A 16 6.39 -18.82 7.84
CA ARG A 16 6.16 -20.28 7.78
C ARG A 16 4.87 -20.79 8.46
N GLY A 17 4.15 -19.95 9.22
CA GLY A 17 2.95 -20.34 9.98
C GLY A 17 1.68 -19.54 9.66
N THR A 18 1.69 -18.63 8.68
CA THR A 18 0.52 -17.78 8.39
C THR A 18 -0.35 -18.39 7.27
N SER A 19 -1.61 -17.94 7.15
CA SER A 19 -2.46 -18.39 6.04
C SER A 19 -1.88 -17.93 4.69
N LYS A 20 -1.82 -18.82 3.70
CA LYS A 20 -1.20 -18.58 2.37
C LYS A 20 -1.63 -17.27 1.69
N ARG A 21 -2.85 -16.80 1.93
CA ARG A 21 -3.40 -15.59 1.29
C ARG A 21 -2.91 -14.30 1.93
N ALA A 22 -2.91 -14.23 3.26
CA ALA A 22 -2.45 -13.05 4.00
C ALA A 22 -0.93 -12.88 3.88
N SER A 23 -0.19 -14.00 3.87
CA SER A 23 1.23 -14.07 3.53
C SER A 23 1.53 -13.41 2.18
N GLY A 24 0.82 -13.80 1.12
CA GLY A 24 1.05 -13.26 -0.23
C GLY A 24 0.83 -11.75 -0.30
N GLU A 25 -0.26 -11.25 0.28
CA GLU A 25 -0.56 -9.80 0.33
C GLU A 25 0.52 -9.02 1.11
N ALA A 26 0.92 -9.50 2.29
CA ALA A 26 1.97 -8.88 3.08
C ALA A 26 3.33 -8.88 2.35
N LEU A 27 3.66 -10.00 1.69
CA LEU A 27 4.90 -10.14 0.91
C LEU A 27 4.95 -9.14 -0.26
N THR A 28 3.84 -8.94 -0.98
CA THR A 28 3.80 -7.98 -2.09
C THR A 28 4.04 -6.54 -1.63
N MET A 29 3.42 -6.12 -0.52
CA MET A 29 3.68 -4.81 0.10
C MET A 29 5.13 -4.67 0.52
N PHE A 30 5.68 -5.72 1.11
CA PHE A 30 7.05 -5.71 1.59
C PHE A 30 8.06 -5.58 0.44
N ILE A 31 7.88 -6.35 -0.64
CA ILE A 31 8.69 -6.24 -1.86
C ILE A 31 8.54 -4.84 -2.47
N ALA A 32 7.33 -4.30 -2.56
CA ALA A 32 7.10 -2.96 -3.07
C ALA A 32 7.85 -1.89 -2.25
N GLY A 33 7.80 -1.97 -0.92
CA GLY A 33 8.55 -1.08 -0.04
C GLY A 33 10.07 -1.20 -0.24
N LEU A 34 10.60 -2.41 -0.36
CA LEU A 34 12.03 -2.63 -0.63
C LEU A 34 12.47 -2.04 -1.98
N VAL A 35 11.69 -2.26 -3.04
CA VAL A 35 11.95 -1.68 -4.36
C VAL A 35 11.93 -0.15 -4.29
N THR A 36 10.98 0.41 -3.53
CA THR A 36 10.90 1.86 -3.30
C THR A 36 12.18 2.39 -2.66
N PHE A 37 12.64 1.78 -1.56
CA PHE A 37 13.89 2.19 -0.90
C PHE A 37 15.12 1.96 -1.78
N ALA A 38 15.09 0.97 -2.65
CA ALA A 38 16.19 0.71 -3.56
C ALA A 38 16.35 1.81 -4.61
N LEU A 39 15.23 2.19 -5.23
CA LEU A 39 15.18 3.29 -6.19
C LEU A 39 15.50 4.63 -5.52
N ASP A 40 14.95 4.86 -4.33
CA ASP A 40 15.21 6.07 -3.54
C ASP A 40 16.69 6.23 -3.21
N SER A 41 17.34 5.15 -2.76
CA SER A 41 18.80 5.14 -2.52
C SER A 41 19.61 5.44 -3.79
N PHE A 42 19.17 4.94 -4.94
CA PHE A 42 19.81 5.23 -6.23
C PHE A 42 19.62 6.72 -6.62
N PHE A 43 18.42 7.27 -6.44
CA PHE A 43 18.13 8.68 -6.72
C PHE A 43 18.94 9.63 -5.84
N PHE A 44 19.06 9.35 -4.53
CA PHE A 44 19.93 10.14 -3.67
C PHE A 44 21.40 10.07 -4.09
N GLY A 45 21.86 8.92 -4.62
CA GLY A 45 23.19 8.79 -5.21
C GLY A 45 23.40 9.69 -6.44
N VAL A 46 22.39 9.78 -7.32
CA VAL A 46 22.42 10.68 -8.49
C VAL A 46 22.36 12.15 -8.06
N ILE A 47 21.47 12.49 -7.12
CA ILE A 47 21.30 13.85 -6.59
C ILE A 47 22.62 14.36 -5.97
N ALA A 48 23.33 13.51 -5.23
CA ALA A 48 24.60 13.88 -4.59
C ALA A 48 25.69 14.32 -5.59
N GLY A 49 25.58 13.93 -6.86
CA GLY A 49 26.51 14.34 -7.92
C GLY A 49 26.07 15.58 -8.71
N GLU A 50 24.87 16.10 -8.50
CA GLU A 50 24.33 17.24 -9.25
C GLU A 50 24.80 18.57 -8.64
N ARG A 51 25.13 19.54 -9.50
CA ARG A 51 25.67 20.85 -9.09
C ARG A 51 24.67 21.99 -9.27
N THR A 52 23.56 21.73 -9.95
CA THR A 52 22.55 22.73 -10.27
C THR A 52 21.49 22.77 -9.18
N CYS A 53 21.54 23.79 -8.31
CA CYS A 53 20.64 23.93 -7.15
C CYS A 53 19.14 23.71 -7.44
N PRO A 54 18.50 24.39 -8.44
CA PRO A 54 17.07 24.22 -8.67
C PRO A 54 16.69 22.80 -9.11
N ARG A 55 17.60 22.11 -9.81
CA ARG A 55 17.41 20.72 -10.21
C ARG A 55 17.51 19.79 -9.00
N VAL A 56 18.52 19.97 -8.14
CA VAL A 56 18.68 19.23 -6.88
C VAL A 56 17.44 19.34 -6.02
N TRP A 57 16.91 20.55 -5.86
CA TRP A 57 15.69 20.79 -5.07
C TRP A 57 14.47 20.06 -5.65
N THR A 58 14.29 20.12 -6.97
CA THR A 58 13.18 19.43 -7.65
C THR A 58 13.28 17.91 -7.49
N GLN A 59 14.48 17.36 -7.72
CA GLN A 59 14.75 15.93 -7.62
C GLN A 59 14.63 15.40 -6.18
N THR A 60 15.16 16.14 -5.21
CA THR A 60 15.07 15.80 -3.78
C THR A 60 13.62 15.76 -3.30
N THR A 61 12.80 16.70 -3.78
CA THR A 61 11.38 16.78 -3.41
C THR A 61 10.60 15.55 -3.87
N VAL A 62 10.89 15.03 -5.08
CA VAL A 62 10.30 13.78 -5.59
C VAL A 62 10.81 12.56 -4.81
N ALA A 63 12.12 12.49 -4.53
CA ALA A 63 12.73 11.40 -3.76
C ALA A 63 12.18 11.33 -2.32
N ALA A 64 12.06 12.47 -1.63
CA ALA A 64 11.49 12.54 -0.28
C ALA A 64 10.08 11.93 -0.20
N GLY A 65 9.24 12.16 -1.22
CA GLY A 65 7.92 11.53 -1.36
C GLY A 65 8.00 10.01 -1.42
N MET A 66 8.96 9.47 -2.18
CA MET A 66 9.19 8.02 -2.29
C MET A 66 9.62 7.40 -0.97
N LEU A 67 10.52 8.06 -0.23
CA LEU A 67 10.95 7.60 1.09
C LEU A 67 9.76 7.48 2.05
N GLY A 68 8.91 8.51 2.08
CA GLY A 68 7.68 8.52 2.88
C GLY A 68 6.75 7.36 2.55
N VAL A 69 6.38 7.23 1.26
CA VAL A 69 5.47 6.17 0.80
C VAL A 69 6.06 4.76 0.99
N GLY A 70 7.35 4.59 0.71
CA GLY A 70 8.05 3.30 0.89
C GLY A 70 8.04 2.86 2.35
N SER A 71 8.27 3.79 3.27
CA SER A 71 8.22 3.51 4.71
C SER A 71 6.83 3.02 5.15
N LEU A 72 5.77 3.73 4.76
CA LEU A 72 4.39 3.35 5.08
C LEU A 72 4.00 2.01 4.48
N THR A 73 4.44 1.74 3.26
CA THR A 73 4.19 0.46 2.58
C THR A 73 4.83 -0.71 3.35
N LEU A 74 6.07 -0.55 3.84
CA LEU A 74 6.71 -1.56 4.69
C LEU A 74 5.97 -1.77 6.01
N PHE A 75 5.60 -0.70 6.71
CA PHE A 75 4.87 -0.81 7.98
C PHE A 75 3.47 -1.42 7.80
N THR A 76 2.81 -1.15 6.68
CA THR A 76 1.51 -1.74 6.34
C THR A 76 1.65 -3.25 6.08
N GLY A 77 2.66 -3.67 5.29
CA GLY A 77 2.97 -5.08 5.08
C GLY A 77 3.30 -5.81 6.38
N LEU A 78 4.09 -5.18 7.27
CA LEU A 78 4.42 -5.72 8.59
C LEU A 78 3.17 -5.89 9.47
N ALA A 79 2.27 -4.89 9.46
CA ALA A 79 1.02 -4.95 10.19
C ALA A 79 0.15 -6.13 9.75
N TRP A 80 0.08 -6.42 8.44
CA TRP A 80 -0.63 -7.57 7.90
C TRP A 80 -0.02 -8.91 8.30
N LEU A 81 1.31 -9.00 8.28
CA LEU A 81 2.02 -10.21 8.69
C LEU A 81 1.75 -10.55 10.17
N ILE A 82 1.72 -9.53 11.04
CA ILE A 82 1.44 -9.69 12.47
C ILE A 82 -0.04 -9.92 12.74
N ALA A 83 -0.94 -9.26 12.00
CA ALA A 83 -2.38 -9.49 12.11
C ALA A 83 -2.76 -10.94 11.76
N GLY A 84 -1.98 -11.62 10.93
CA GLY A 84 -2.15 -13.05 10.65
C GLY A 84 -1.86 -13.98 11.83
N ARG A 85 -1.27 -13.47 12.92
CA ARG A 85 -0.97 -14.23 14.14
C ARG A 85 -1.83 -13.73 15.30
N SER A 86 -2.77 -14.56 15.75
CA SER A 86 -3.73 -14.23 16.82
C SER A 86 -3.10 -13.97 18.20
N GLU A 87 -1.84 -14.36 18.40
CA GLU A 87 -1.16 -14.29 19.71
C GLU A 87 -0.59 -12.90 20.03
N PHE A 88 -0.61 -11.94 19.09
CA PHE A 88 0.14 -10.69 19.21
C PHE A 88 -0.73 -9.42 19.14
N GLU A 89 -1.72 -9.28 20.03
CA GLU A 89 -2.52 -8.03 20.11
C GLU A 89 -1.67 -6.80 20.50
N SER A 90 -0.78 -6.93 21.49
CA SER A 90 0.05 -5.82 21.97
C SER A 90 1.01 -5.27 20.89
N PRO A 91 1.76 -6.11 20.15
CA PRO A 91 2.58 -5.65 19.03
C PRO A 91 1.78 -4.98 17.91
N LEU A 92 0.58 -5.45 17.61
CA LEU A 92 -0.28 -4.85 16.59
C LEU A 92 -0.65 -3.40 16.96
N ARG A 93 -0.98 -3.15 18.24
CA ARG A 93 -1.29 -1.80 18.74
C ARG A 93 -0.07 -0.89 18.60
N PHE A 94 1.12 -1.37 18.96
CA PHE A 94 2.36 -0.62 18.80
C PHE A 94 2.62 -0.25 17.34
N ILE A 95 2.54 -1.21 16.42
CA ILE A 95 2.76 -0.97 14.99
C ILE A 95 1.74 0.02 14.43
N ARG A 96 0.48 -0.06 14.84
CA ARG A 96 -0.54 0.88 14.42
C ARG A 96 -0.23 2.31 14.87
N VAL A 97 0.18 2.50 16.12
CA VAL A 97 0.58 3.82 16.64
C VAL A 97 1.79 4.33 15.88
N THR A 98 2.80 3.49 15.66
CA THR A 98 4.00 3.83 14.89
C THR A 98 3.66 4.20 13.45
N ALA A 99 2.76 3.47 12.79
CA ALA A 99 2.36 3.76 11.42
C ALA A 99 1.61 5.09 11.29
N TYR A 100 0.69 5.40 12.21
CA TYR A 100 0.02 6.71 12.21
C TYR A 100 0.99 7.84 12.53
N GLY A 101 1.87 7.66 13.52
CA GLY A 101 2.92 8.63 13.83
C GLY A 101 3.82 8.89 12.63
N LEU A 102 4.29 7.82 11.96
CA LEU A 102 5.09 7.91 10.75
C LEU A 102 4.34 8.61 9.62
N SER A 103 3.05 8.32 9.44
CA SER A 103 2.21 8.98 8.43
C SER A 103 2.16 10.49 8.66
N LEU A 104 1.96 10.94 9.91
CA LEU A 104 1.94 12.36 10.25
C LEU A 104 3.31 13.01 10.05
N VAL A 105 4.39 12.34 10.45
CA VAL A 105 5.76 12.83 10.21
C VAL A 105 6.03 12.95 8.72
N THR A 106 5.66 11.95 7.91
CA THR A 106 5.81 11.97 6.46
C THR A 106 5.05 13.14 5.84
N VAL A 107 3.76 13.30 6.17
CA VAL A 107 2.95 14.42 5.65
C VAL A 107 3.55 15.77 6.06
N GLY A 108 3.99 15.90 7.32
CA GLY A 108 4.65 17.10 7.82
C GLY A 108 5.94 17.43 7.08
N GLN A 109 6.82 16.44 6.91
CA GLN A 109 8.09 16.60 6.18
C GLN A 109 7.84 16.96 4.71
N LEU A 110 6.90 16.29 4.02
CA LEU A 110 6.56 16.63 2.63
C LEU A 110 6.00 18.05 2.50
N THR A 111 5.24 18.51 3.50
CA THR A 111 4.70 19.87 3.53
C THR A 111 5.82 20.90 3.70
N VAL A 112 6.77 20.66 4.61
CA VAL A 112 7.93 21.53 4.81
C VAL A 112 8.79 21.56 3.54
N THR A 113 9.15 20.39 2.99
CA THR A 113 9.93 20.30 1.76
C THR A 113 9.25 21.00 0.58
N ALA A 114 7.94 20.86 0.43
CA ALA A 114 7.21 21.56 -0.62
C ALA A 114 7.17 23.08 -0.41
N HIS A 115 7.02 23.56 0.81
CA HIS A 115 7.09 25.00 1.09
C HIS A 115 8.47 25.58 0.82
N ASP A 116 9.52 24.91 1.29
CA ASP A 116 10.90 25.31 1.04
C ASP A 116 11.18 25.32 -0.48
N TYR A 117 10.70 24.30 -1.20
CA TYR A 117 10.78 24.24 -2.66
C TYR A 117 10.07 25.42 -3.35
N LEU A 118 8.84 25.74 -2.93
CA LEU A 118 8.08 26.85 -3.50
C LEU A 118 8.76 28.19 -3.25
N ARG A 119 9.40 28.36 -2.09
CA ARG A 119 10.07 29.58 -1.67
C ARG A 119 11.44 29.78 -2.32
N ASP A 120 12.21 28.72 -2.45
CA ASP A 120 13.61 28.81 -2.91
C ASP A 120 13.72 28.84 -4.44
N VAL A 121 12.78 28.23 -5.17
CA VAL A 121 12.84 28.13 -6.63
C VAL A 121 12.19 29.32 -7.34
N ARG A 122 11.21 29.99 -6.72
CA ARG A 122 10.49 31.13 -7.32
C ARG A 122 10.33 32.27 -6.31
N PRO A 123 10.41 33.54 -6.76
CA PRO A 123 10.21 34.69 -5.89
C PRO A 123 8.83 34.65 -5.22
N GLU A 124 8.80 35.07 -3.95
CA GLU A 124 7.58 35.08 -3.13
C GLU A 124 6.43 35.80 -3.86
N GLY A 125 5.25 35.17 -3.88
CA GLY A 125 4.02 35.75 -4.45
C GLY A 125 3.74 35.45 -5.92
N MET A 126 4.59 34.69 -6.64
CA MET A 126 4.31 34.35 -8.05
C MET A 126 3.11 33.39 -8.21
N TYR A 127 2.92 32.44 -7.29
CA TYR A 127 1.82 31.45 -7.33
C TYR A 127 1.17 31.24 -5.94
N PRO A 128 0.48 32.26 -5.39
CA PRO A 128 -0.12 32.17 -4.05
C PRO A 128 -1.19 31.07 -3.95
N TRP A 129 -1.87 30.77 -5.06
CA TRP A 129 -2.86 29.69 -5.12
C TRP A 129 -2.22 28.31 -4.91
N LEU A 130 -0.99 28.09 -5.36
CA LEU A 130 -0.30 26.81 -5.24
C LEU A 130 0.16 26.58 -3.80
N ASP A 131 0.70 27.61 -3.15
CA ASP A 131 1.05 27.57 -1.73
C ASP A 131 -0.17 27.25 -0.85
N TRP A 132 -1.29 27.93 -1.10
CA TRP A 132 -2.55 27.67 -0.41
C TRP A 132 -3.06 26.24 -0.66
N LEU A 133 -3.01 25.78 -1.92
CA LEU A 133 -3.44 24.44 -2.29
C LEU A 133 -2.62 23.35 -1.58
N VAL A 134 -1.29 23.50 -1.53
CA VAL A 134 -0.38 22.59 -0.81
C VAL A 134 -0.73 22.56 0.68
N ARG A 135 -0.90 23.71 1.33
CA ARG A 135 -1.31 23.78 2.75
C ARG A 135 -2.65 23.12 3.00
N ALA A 136 -3.66 23.47 2.21
CA ALA A 136 -5.02 22.97 2.36
C ALA A 136 -5.05 21.44 2.21
N TRP A 137 -4.33 20.92 1.21
CA TRP A 137 -4.21 19.49 0.98
C TRP A 137 -3.48 18.77 2.13
N SER A 138 -2.35 19.29 2.59
CA SER A 138 -1.61 18.69 3.70
C SER A 138 -2.44 18.67 4.99
N VAL A 139 -3.18 19.74 5.29
CA VAL A 139 -4.11 19.79 6.43
C VAL A 139 -5.23 18.77 6.24
N LEU A 140 -5.82 18.67 5.05
CA LEU A 140 -6.85 17.68 4.75
C LEU A 140 -6.34 16.25 4.99
N VAL A 141 -5.18 15.90 4.45
CA VAL A 141 -4.57 14.57 4.63
C VAL A 141 -4.29 14.30 6.10
N ALA A 142 -3.72 15.27 6.83
CA ALA A 142 -3.45 15.13 8.26
C ALA A 142 -4.75 14.91 9.06
N LEU A 143 -5.82 15.66 8.76
CA LEU A 143 -7.13 15.48 9.37
C LEU A 143 -7.72 14.10 9.06
N VAL A 144 -7.55 13.59 7.84
CA VAL A 144 -7.96 12.23 7.47
C VAL A 144 -7.16 11.19 8.25
N VAL A 145 -5.84 11.36 8.40
CA VAL A 145 -4.99 10.46 9.19
C VAL A 145 -5.43 10.43 10.66
N VAL A 146 -5.61 11.61 11.26
CA VAL A 146 -6.08 11.77 12.65
C VAL A 146 -7.48 11.19 12.81
N GLY A 147 -8.41 11.57 11.94
CA GLY A 147 -9.78 11.06 11.92
C GLY A 147 -9.81 9.54 11.82
N HIS A 148 -8.99 8.94 10.97
CA HIS A 148 -8.89 7.48 10.82
C HIS A 148 -8.22 6.80 12.02
N ALA A 149 -7.33 7.49 12.74
CA ALA A 149 -6.73 6.98 13.97
C ALA A 149 -7.74 6.91 15.13
N PHE A 150 -8.69 7.84 15.19
CA PHE A 150 -9.70 7.92 16.25
C PHE A 150 -11.06 7.32 15.89
N ALA A 151 -11.40 7.17 14.61
CA ALA A 151 -12.70 6.68 14.18
C ALA A 151 -12.88 5.18 14.49
N PRO A 152 -13.85 4.81 15.34
CA PRO A 152 -14.20 3.42 15.55
C PRO A 152 -15.04 2.92 14.36
N ARG A 153 -14.49 1.99 13.56
CA ARG A 153 -15.26 1.00 12.77
C ARG A 153 -15.93 1.44 11.46
N LEU A 154 -15.20 1.97 10.50
CA LEU A 154 -15.58 1.90 9.07
C LEU A 154 -14.63 0.96 8.34
N ARG A 155 -14.79 -0.37 8.54
CA ARG A 155 -13.82 -1.36 8.03
C ARG A 155 -14.46 -2.57 7.38
N TYR A 156 -15.34 -2.30 6.42
CA TYR A 156 -15.72 -3.28 5.41
C TYR A 156 -14.72 -3.18 4.24
N GLY A 157 -14.10 -4.31 3.86
CA GLY A 157 -13.32 -4.41 2.61
C GLY A 157 -11.79 -4.27 2.70
N ALA A 158 -11.19 -4.38 3.89
CA ALA A 158 -9.74 -4.21 4.08
C ALA A 158 -8.89 -5.04 3.09
N HIS A 159 -9.27 -6.28 2.78
CA HIS A 159 -8.55 -7.10 1.80
C HIS A 159 -8.47 -6.49 0.39
N ARG A 160 -9.56 -5.92 -0.12
CA ARG A 160 -9.52 -5.24 -1.43
C ARG A 160 -8.66 -3.98 -1.37
N ALA A 161 -8.75 -3.24 -0.26
CA ALA A 161 -7.97 -2.04 -0.04
C ALA A 161 -6.46 -2.33 -0.03
N VAL A 162 -6.00 -3.47 0.49
CA VAL A 162 -4.59 -3.87 0.46
C VAL A 162 -4.09 -4.02 -0.96
N THR A 163 -4.79 -4.78 -1.79
CA THR A 163 -4.35 -5.00 -3.17
C THR A 163 -4.26 -3.67 -3.93
N HIS A 164 -5.27 -2.80 -3.76
CA HIS A 164 -5.25 -1.46 -4.37
C HIS A 164 -4.12 -0.59 -3.81
N ALA A 165 -3.87 -0.61 -2.50
CA ALA A 165 -2.79 0.14 -1.88
C ALA A 165 -1.41 -0.31 -2.37
N ALA A 166 -1.21 -1.61 -2.57
CA ALA A 166 0.03 -2.16 -3.11
C ALA A 166 0.26 -1.69 -4.55
N TYR A 167 -0.75 -1.85 -5.41
CA TYR A 167 -0.64 -1.41 -6.81
C TYR A 167 -0.46 0.10 -6.93
N LEU A 168 -1.16 0.89 -6.11
CA LEU A 168 -1.02 2.34 -6.11
C LEU A 168 0.37 2.78 -5.64
N GLY A 169 0.92 2.12 -4.60
CA GLY A 169 2.29 2.35 -4.15
C GLY A 169 3.32 2.05 -5.23
N ILE A 170 3.19 0.90 -5.91
CA ILE A 170 4.07 0.51 -7.02
C ILE A 170 3.94 1.51 -8.18
N ALA A 171 2.71 1.83 -8.60
CA ALA A 171 2.46 2.78 -9.69
C ALA A 171 3.04 4.17 -9.39
N TYR A 172 2.88 4.65 -8.15
CA TYR A 172 3.49 5.90 -7.69
C TYR A 172 5.01 5.87 -7.82
N VAL A 173 5.65 4.82 -7.34
CA VAL A 173 7.12 4.66 -7.38
C VAL A 173 7.66 4.63 -8.80
N PHE A 174 7.01 3.87 -9.69
CA PHE A 174 7.38 3.86 -11.11
C PHE A 174 7.15 5.22 -11.78
N SER A 175 6.05 5.90 -11.45
CA SER A 175 5.78 7.25 -11.96
C SER A 175 6.86 8.23 -11.52
N CYS A 176 7.26 8.20 -10.25
CA CYS A 176 8.37 9.00 -9.74
C CYS A 176 9.69 8.65 -10.43
N ALA A 177 9.96 7.38 -10.70
CA ALA A 177 11.17 6.96 -11.40
C ALA A 177 11.23 7.47 -12.85
N VAL A 178 10.12 7.40 -13.58
CA VAL A 178 10.01 7.94 -14.93
C VAL A 178 10.21 9.45 -14.91
N ILE A 179 9.53 10.16 -14.00
CA ILE A 179 9.65 11.62 -13.87
C ILE A 179 11.08 12.00 -13.49
N PHE A 180 11.70 11.31 -12.53
CA PHE A 180 13.08 11.55 -12.14
C PHE A 180 14.05 11.33 -13.31
N GLY A 181 13.84 10.27 -14.09
CA GLY A 181 14.60 10.00 -15.31
C GLY A 181 14.47 11.14 -16.33
N LEU A 182 13.24 11.57 -16.62
CA LEU A 182 12.96 12.70 -17.53
C LEU A 182 13.63 13.99 -17.05
N LEU A 183 13.48 14.33 -15.77
CA LEU A 183 14.16 15.48 -15.14
C LEU A 183 15.68 15.38 -15.26
N THR A 184 16.21 14.15 -15.31
CA THR A 184 17.64 13.90 -15.43
C THR A 184 18.17 14.08 -16.85
N THR A 185 17.34 13.81 -17.87
CA THR A 185 17.72 13.96 -19.27
C THR A 185 17.71 15.41 -19.78
N VAL A 186 17.02 16.31 -19.08
CA VAL A 186 16.97 17.73 -19.45
C VAL A 186 18.34 18.38 -19.25
N ASP A 187 18.85 19.03 -20.30
CA ASP A 187 20.16 19.67 -20.30
C ASP A 187 20.29 20.71 -19.17
N ARG A 188 21.49 20.81 -18.60
CA ARG A 188 21.77 21.70 -17.46
C ARG A 188 21.55 23.18 -17.79
N GLY A 189 21.78 23.60 -19.04
CA GLY A 189 21.54 24.98 -19.48
C GLY A 189 20.07 25.39 -19.31
N TYR A 190 19.15 24.46 -19.51
CA TYR A 190 17.71 24.72 -19.36
C TYR A 190 17.29 25.00 -17.91
N TRP A 191 18.09 24.58 -16.94
CA TRP A 191 17.88 24.86 -15.51
C TRP A 191 18.51 26.18 -15.07
N ALA A 192 19.43 26.74 -15.86
CA ALA A 192 20.14 27.98 -15.54
C ALA A 192 19.24 29.21 -15.67
N ASP A 193 18.32 29.19 -16.65
CA ASP A 193 17.34 30.27 -16.88
C ASP A 193 16.12 30.19 -15.94
N GLY A 194 16.14 29.22 -15.01
CA GLY A 194 15.08 28.96 -14.06
C GLY A 194 14.18 27.77 -14.45
N VAL A 195 13.45 27.24 -13.47
CA VAL A 195 12.60 26.05 -13.68
C VAL A 195 11.36 26.42 -14.48
N PRO A 196 11.05 25.74 -15.61
CA PRO A 196 9.83 26.00 -16.35
C PRO A 196 8.59 25.88 -15.44
N PRO A 197 7.61 26.79 -15.54
CA PRO A 197 6.44 26.78 -14.67
C PRO A 197 5.71 25.43 -14.63
N GLY A 198 5.56 24.77 -15.78
CA GLY A 198 4.91 23.47 -15.86
C GLY A 198 5.65 22.37 -15.08
N VAL A 199 6.98 22.33 -15.17
CA VAL A 199 7.82 21.37 -14.43
C VAL A 199 7.76 21.64 -12.94
N PHE A 200 7.83 22.92 -12.55
CA PHE A 200 7.73 23.35 -11.16
C PHE A 200 6.38 22.98 -10.53
N ILE A 201 5.27 23.32 -11.19
CA ILE A 201 3.91 23.01 -10.72
C ILE A 201 3.71 21.49 -10.66
N ALA A 202 4.11 20.77 -11.71
CA ALA A 202 3.99 19.32 -11.74
C ALA A 202 4.80 18.66 -10.63
N ALA A 203 6.04 19.08 -10.40
CA ALA A 203 6.88 18.55 -9.33
C ALA A 203 6.28 18.81 -7.94
N ALA A 204 5.79 20.02 -7.68
CA ALA A 204 5.15 20.38 -6.41
C ALA A 204 3.85 19.59 -6.16
N LEU A 205 3.00 19.44 -7.18
CA LEU A 205 1.77 18.66 -7.05
C LEU A 205 2.09 17.17 -6.88
N LEU A 206 3.01 16.63 -7.67
CA LEU A 206 3.33 15.20 -7.63
C LEU A 206 4.04 14.78 -6.35
N SER A 207 4.80 15.68 -5.71
CA SER A 207 5.51 15.38 -4.46
C SER A 207 4.63 15.45 -3.21
N VAL A 208 3.52 16.19 -3.24
CA VAL A 208 2.62 16.34 -2.07
C VAL A 208 1.30 15.62 -2.28
N MET A 209 0.66 15.82 -3.43
CA MET A 209 -0.69 15.30 -3.69
C MET A 209 -0.68 13.80 -3.79
N LEU A 210 0.17 13.24 -4.66
CA LEU A 210 0.21 11.80 -4.90
C LEU A 210 0.60 11.01 -3.64
N PRO A 211 1.67 11.37 -2.90
CA PRO A 211 1.98 10.74 -1.63
C PRO A 211 0.85 10.84 -0.62
N GLY A 212 0.17 11.99 -0.54
CA GLY A 212 -1.00 12.16 0.32
C GLY A 212 -2.12 11.17 0.00
N VAL A 213 -2.44 10.98 -1.28
CA VAL A 213 -3.42 9.97 -1.72
C VAL A 213 -2.95 8.56 -1.34
N VAL A 214 -1.69 8.22 -1.62
CA VAL A 214 -1.14 6.90 -1.29
C VAL A 214 -1.17 6.65 0.22
N VAL A 215 -0.83 7.64 1.05
CA VAL A 215 -0.91 7.57 2.52
C VAL A 215 -2.34 7.25 2.93
N VAL A 216 -3.33 7.98 2.43
CA VAL A 216 -4.75 7.77 2.77
C VAL A 216 -5.19 6.36 2.40
N VAL A 217 -4.84 5.88 1.20
CA VAL A 217 -5.21 4.54 0.73
C VAL A 217 -4.49 3.45 1.53
N GLN A 218 -3.22 3.64 1.89
CA GLN A 218 -2.47 2.73 2.77
C GLN A 218 -3.09 2.66 4.16
N LEU A 219 -3.53 3.80 4.71
CA LEU A 219 -4.22 3.84 6.01
C LEU A 219 -5.54 3.07 6.00
N MET A 220 -6.30 3.15 4.90
CA MET A 220 -7.52 2.35 4.72
C MET A 220 -7.22 0.84 4.61
N ALA A 221 -6.02 0.47 4.16
CA ALA A 221 -5.58 -0.91 4.07
C ALA A 221 -5.10 -1.51 5.41
N PHE A 222 -4.96 -0.75 6.50
CA PHE A 222 -4.44 -1.28 7.77
C PHE A 222 -5.38 -2.31 8.41
N PRO A 223 -4.86 -3.46 8.88
CA PRO A 223 -5.68 -4.50 9.50
C PRO A 223 -6.30 -4.01 10.81
N SER A 224 -7.58 -4.36 11.01
CA SER A 224 -8.30 -4.17 12.28
C SER A 224 -8.01 -5.31 13.25
N ALA A 225 -7.91 -4.98 14.54
CA ALA A 225 -7.66 -5.96 15.59
C ALA A 225 -8.77 -7.03 15.70
N THR A 226 -9.97 -6.74 15.19
CA THR A 226 -11.14 -7.62 15.22
C THR A 226 -11.16 -8.73 14.15
N VAL A 227 -10.18 -8.81 13.25
CA VAL A 227 -10.14 -9.87 12.21
C VAL A 227 -9.63 -11.20 12.77
N ALA A 228 -9.14 -11.22 14.02
CA ALA A 228 -8.59 -12.42 14.62
C ALA A 228 -9.68 -13.41 15.04
N VAL A 229 -9.51 -14.64 14.57
CA VAL A 229 -10.19 -15.88 14.96
C VAL A 229 -11.56 -16.07 14.34
N ARG A 230 -11.58 -16.48 13.06
CA ARG A 230 -12.52 -17.55 12.70
C ARG A 230 -12.09 -18.73 13.58
N PRO A 231 -12.93 -19.21 14.52
CA PRO A 231 -12.53 -20.33 15.37
C PRO A 231 -12.03 -21.44 14.44
N PRO A 232 -10.90 -22.09 14.78
CA PRO A 232 -10.45 -23.25 14.02
C PRO A 232 -11.70 -24.11 13.83
N VAL A 233 -12.07 -24.37 12.57
CA VAL A 233 -13.21 -25.24 12.27
C VAL A 233 -12.95 -26.47 13.10
N ALA A 234 -13.74 -26.64 14.17
CA ALA A 234 -13.50 -27.72 15.12
C ALA A 234 -13.34 -28.96 14.26
N PRO A 235 -12.20 -29.69 14.37
CA PRO A 235 -11.93 -30.82 13.50
C PRO A 235 -13.21 -31.63 13.51
N ALA A 236 -13.87 -31.74 12.34
CA ALA A 236 -15.20 -32.30 12.24
C ALA A 236 -15.15 -33.57 13.07
N LEU A 237 -15.83 -33.57 14.23
CA LEU A 237 -15.76 -34.69 15.16
C LEU A 237 -15.98 -35.92 14.28
N PRO A 238 -15.03 -36.87 14.25
CA PRO A 238 -15.10 -38.00 13.34
C PRO A 238 -16.51 -38.51 13.46
N ALA A 239 -17.29 -38.39 12.37
CA ALA A 239 -18.73 -38.56 12.38
C ALA A 239 -19.00 -39.75 13.28
N SER A 240 -19.62 -39.49 14.43
CA SER A 240 -19.82 -40.49 15.48
C SER A 240 -20.27 -41.73 14.75
N ARG A 241 -19.40 -42.76 14.71
CA ARG A 241 -19.75 -44.03 14.09
C ARG A 241 -21.07 -44.39 14.71
N GLU A 242 -22.13 -44.31 13.91
CA GLU A 242 -23.44 -44.78 14.31
C GLU A 242 -23.19 -46.17 14.91
N PRO A 243 -23.54 -46.41 16.18
CA PRO A 243 -23.37 -47.73 16.76
C PRO A 243 -24.12 -48.69 15.84
N ALA A 244 -23.36 -49.63 15.27
CA ALA A 244 -23.88 -50.64 14.36
C ALA A 244 -25.14 -51.25 14.99
N SER A 245 -26.30 -50.92 14.43
CA SER A 245 -27.58 -51.49 14.84
C SER A 245 -27.44 -53.02 14.77
N PRO A 246 -27.59 -53.76 15.89
CA PRO A 246 -27.51 -55.20 15.86
C PRO A 246 -28.74 -55.73 15.11
N GLY A 247 -28.52 -56.42 13.99
CA GLY A 247 -29.41 -57.48 13.52
C GLY A 247 -30.85 -57.09 13.17
N GLY A 248 -31.05 -56.06 12.34
CA GLY A 248 -32.31 -55.90 11.62
C GLY A 248 -32.25 -56.64 10.28
N LYS A 249 -32.84 -57.85 10.20
CA LYS A 249 -33.07 -58.58 8.94
C LYS A 249 -33.73 -57.64 7.92
N ARG A 250 -32.96 -57.18 6.93
CA ARG A 250 -33.50 -56.52 5.75
C ARG A 250 -34.21 -57.59 4.92
N LEU A 251 -35.53 -57.59 4.99
CA LEU A 251 -36.37 -58.12 3.93
C LEU A 251 -36.04 -57.34 2.66
N ALA A 252 -35.64 -58.08 1.63
CA ALA A 252 -35.54 -57.58 0.28
C ALA A 252 -36.91 -57.03 -0.12
N VAL A 253 -37.01 -55.71 -0.25
CA VAL A 253 -38.06 -55.06 -1.01
C VAL A 253 -37.39 -54.48 -2.24
N GLU A 254 -37.83 -55.02 -3.34
CA GLU A 254 -37.39 -54.80 -4.70
C GLU A 254 -38.04 -53.52 -5.26
N ALA A 255 -37.24 -52.76 -6.01
CA ALA A 255 -37.62 -51.74 -7.01
C ALA A 255 -38.16 -50.37 -6.52
N PRO A 256 -38.17 -49.31 -7.38
CA PRO A 256 -37.64 -49.20 -8.74
C PRO A 256 -36.58 -48.09 -8.92
N ALA A 257 -35.91 -48.18 -10.06
CA ALA A 257 -35.07 -47.15 -10.62
C ALA A 257 -35.90 -45.93 -11.03
N ASP A 258 -35.56 -44.75 -10.52
CA ASP A 258 -35.88 -43.48 -11.17
C ASP A 258 -34.64 -42.61 -11.20
N SER A 259 -34.15 -42.44 -12.42
CA SER A 259 -33.07 -41.56 -12.83
C SER A 259 -33.60 -40.12 -12.91
N GLU A 260 -33.26 -39.28 -11.93
CA GLU A 260 -33.44 -37.84 -12.07
C GLU A 260 -32.07 -37.18 -12.20
N SER A 261 -31.68 -36.97 -13.45
CA SER A 261 -30.51 -36.22 -13.87
C SER A 261 -30.63 -34.76 -13.43
N PRO A 262 -29.63 -34.16 -12.74
CA PRO A 262 -29.67 -32.74 -12.43
C PRO A 262 -29.58 -31.90 -13.71
N PRO A 263 -30.28 -30.75 -13.79
CA PRO A 263 -30.28 -29.90 -14.97
C PRO A 263 -28.89 -29.30 -15.21
N VAL A 264 -28.40 -29.50 -16.44
CA VAL A 264 -27.20 -28.85 -16.99
C VAL A 264 -27.45 -27.35 -17.00
N VAL A 265 -26.72 -26.63 -16.14
CA VAL A 265 -26.65 -25.16 -16.17
C VAL A 265 -25.84 -24.77 -17.40
N ALA A 266 -26.50 -24.16 -18.39
CA ALA A 266 -25.87 -23.64 -19.58
C ALA A 266 -24.98 -22.43 -19.23
N ASP A 267 -23.72 -22.48 -19.68
CA ASP A 267 -22.78 -21.36 -19.58
C ASP A 267 -23.27 -20.16 -20.42
N PRO A 268 -23.14 -18.92 -19.90
CA PRO A 268 -23.51 -17.72 -20.64
C PRO A 268 -22.54 -17.44 -21.81
N PRO A 269 -23.05 -16.91 -22.93
CA PRO A 269 -22.29 -16.68 -24.16
C PRO A 269 -21.18 -15.64 -23.96
N ALA A 270 -19.98 -15.97 -24.45
CA ALA A 270 -18.84 -15.07 -24.54
C ALA A 270 -19.16 -13.92 -25.52
N THR A 271 -19.25 -12.69 -25.00
CA THR A 271 -19.28 -11.49 -25.82
C THR A 271 -17.87 -11.15 -26.28
N SER A 272 -17.59 -11.36 -27.57
CA SER A 272 -16.42 -10.84 -28.26
C SER A 272 -16.58 -9.33 -28.47
N SER A 273 -15.80 -8.53 -27.77
CA SER A 273 -15.63 -7.11 -28.08
C SER A 273 -14.26 -6.91 -28.73
N ASP A 274 -14.23 -6.91 -30.06
CA ASP A 274 -13.16 -6.32 -30.86
C ASP A 274 -13.26 -4.80 -30.81
N PRO A 275 -12.16 -4.06 -30.58
CA PRO A 275 -12.07 -2.66 -30.93
C PRO A 275 -11.33 -2.46 -32.26
N LEU A 276 -11.96 -1.68 -33.14
CA LEU A 276 -11.33 -0.92 -34.23
C LEU A 276 -10.43 0.18 -33.65
#